data_AF-A0A536Y473-F1
#
_entry.id   AF-A0A536Y473-F1
#
_cell.length_a   1.000
_cell.length_b   1.000
_cell.length_c   1.000
_cell.angle_alpha   90.00
_cell.angle_beta   90.00
_cell.angle_gamma   90.00
#
_symmetry.space_group_name_H-M   'P 1'
#
loop_
_entity.id
_entity.type
_entity.pdbx_description
1 polymer ?
#
loop_
_entity_poly.entity_id
_entity_poly.type
_entity_poly.pdbx_seq_one_letter_code
_entity_poly.pdbx_strand_id
1 'polypeptide(L)'
;MRYVFAGCLVAWAAAAAGGEPLAVEEFFKRPQYTQVDISPGGRHIAAIVRGRPHDALAVIDPDTKAGGRITNFVDADVTRFIWLNDRRLLFAVGDAYEPLGDRCSSGW
;
A
#
# COMPACT_ATOMS: atom_id res chain seq x y z
N MET A 1 -37.58 -45.47 1.60
CA MET A 1 -37.22 -44.81 0.33
C MET A 1 -35.71 -44.68 0.27
N ARG A 2 -35.04 -45.42 -0.62
CA ARG A 2 -33.58 -45.53 -0.72
C ARG A 2 -33.19 -44.98 -2.10
N TYR A 3 -32.50 -43.85 -2.16
CA TYR A 3 -31.99 -43.30 -3.43
C TYR A 3 -30.46 -43.29 -3.41
N VAL A 4 -29.93 -43.86 -4.48
CA VAL A 4 -28.55 -44.28 -4.72
C VAL A 4 -27.69 -43.07 -5.04
N PHE A 5 -26.49 -43.02 -4.45
CA PHE A 5 -25.42 -42.11 -4.82
C PHE A 5 -24.92 -42.44 -6.23
N ALA A 6 -25.20 -41.56 -7.20
CA ALA A 6 -24.61 -41.59 -8.54
C ALA A 6 -23.63 -40.41 -8.64
N GLY A 7 -22.35 -40.76 -8.78
CA GLY A 7 -21.22 -39.84 -8.68
C GLY A 7 -21.19 -38.75 -9.75
N CYS A 8 -20.90 -37.54 -9.30
CA CYS A 8 -20.45 -36.45 -10.16
C CYS A 8 -18.93 -36.40 -10.05
N LEU A 9 -18.24 -36.95 -11.06
CA LEU A 9 -16.79 -36.85 -11.22
C LEU A 9 -16.46 -35.38 -11.49
N VAL A 10 -15.87 -34.73 -10.48
CA VAL A 10 -15.41 -33.34 -10.55
C VAL A 10 -14.18 -33.29 -11.47
N ALA A 11 -14.36 -32.82 -12.69
CA ALA A 11 -13.27 -32.40 -13.56
C ALA A 11 -12.87 -30.97 -13.17
N TRP A 12 -11.95 -30.82 -12.21
CA TRP A 12 -11.32 -29.54 -11.92
C TRP A 12 -10.21 -29.29 -12.95
N ALA A 13 -10.60 -28.81 -14.14
CA ALA A 13 -9.66 -28.19 -15.05
C ALA A 13 -9.34 -26.80 -14.50
N ALA A 14 -8.27 -26.67 -13.73
CA ALA A 14 -7.68 -25.38 -13.42
C ALA A 14 -7.08 -24.83 -14.71
N ALA A 15 -7.85 -24.03 -15.43
CA ALA A 15 -7.30 -23.17 -16.47
C ALA A 15 -6.37 -22.18 -15.79
N ALA A 16 -5.06 -22.44 -15.84
CA ALA A 16 -4.07 -21.41 -15.60
C ALA A 16 -4.24 -20.37 -16.71
N ALA A 17 -4.99 -19.31 -16.40
CA ALA A 17 -5.07 -18.14 -17.25
C ALA A 17 -3.66 -17.50 -17.28
N GLY A 18 -2.87 -17.86 -18.29
CA GLY A 18 -1.61 -17.18 -18.59
C GLY A 18 -1.93 -15.79 -19.11
N GLY A 19 -1.91 -14.79 -18.23
CA GLY A 19 -2.00 -13.39 -18.62
C GLY A 19 -0.81 -13.00 -19.51
N GLU A 20 -1.04 -12.04 -20.41
CA GLU A 20 0.03 -11.45 -21.22
C GLU A 20 1.11 -10.85 -20.30
N PRO A 21 2.41 -11.01 -20.63
CA PRO A 21 3.49 -10.45 -19.82
C PRO A 21 3.31 -8.93 -19.67
N LEU A 22 3.57 -8.42 -18.46
CA LEU A 22 3.54 -6.99 -18.18
C LEU A 22 4.53 -6.25 -19.10
N ALA A 23 4.08 -5.12 -19.63
CA ALA A 23 4.95 -4.21 -20.37
C ALA A 23 6.11 -3.74 -19.47
N VAL A 24 7.30 -3.58 -20.05
CA VAL A 24 8.52 -3.20 -19.31
C VAL A 24 8.32 -1.88 -18.58
N GLU A 25 7.59 -0.94 -19.20
CA GLU A 25 7.26 0.37 -18.68
C GLU A 25 6.52 0.33 -17.33
N GLU A 26 5.76 -0.73 -17.06
CA GLU A 26 5.04 -0.88 -15.78
C GLU A 26 5.98 -1.03 -14.59
N PHE A 27 7.15 -1.67 -14.78
CA PHE A 27 8.14 -1.84 -13.73
C PHE A 27 8.86 -0.54 -13.38
N PHE A 28 8.81 0.46 -14.27
CA PHE A 28 9.43 1.77 -14.06
C PHE A 28 8.46 2.81 -13.50
N LYS A 29 7.18 2.48 -13.35
CA LYS A 29 6.22 3.40 -12.71
C LYS A 29 6.52 3.55 -11.22
N ARG A 30 6.29 4.76 -10.71
CA ARG A 30 6.36 5.01 -9.27
C ARG A 30 5.34 4.14 -8.53
N PRO A 31 5.72 3.55 -7.39
CA PRO A 31 4.81 2.76 -6.58
C PRO A 31 3.65 3.63 -6.07
N GLN A 32 2.45 3.05 -6.00
CA GLN A 32 1.28 3.74 -5.42
C GLN A 32 1.37 3.84 -3.89
N TYR A 33 2.09 2.91 -3.27
CA TYR A 33 2.32 2.85 -1.82
C TYR A 33 3.79 2.50 -1.55
N THR A 34 4.44 3.23 -0.66
CA THR A 34 5.87 3.00 -0.34
C THR A 34 6.09 2.43 1.07
N GLN A 35 5.19 2.70 2.01
CA GLN A 35 5.16 2.09 3.34
C GLN A 35 3.71 1.90 3.78
N VAL A 36 3.40 0.74 4.36
CA VAL A 36 2.08 0.42 4.93
C VAL A 36 2.28 -0.25 6.28
N ASP A 37 1.55 0.19 7.29
CA ASP A 37 1.62 -0.40 8.64
C ASP A 37 0.31 -0.22 9.40
N ILE A 38 0.03 -1.16 10.31
CA ILE A 38 -1.20 -1.21 11.10
C ILE A 38 -0.93 -0.59 12.48
N SER A 39 -1.87 0.21 12.97
CA SER A 39 -1.77 0.76 14.33
C SER A 39 -1.65 -0.37 15.36
N PRO A 40 -0.98 -0.18 16.51
CA PRO A 40 -0.73 -1.25 17.49
C PRO A 40 -1.98 -2.03 17.94
N GLY A 41 -3.11 -1.34 18.14
CA GLY A 41 -4.40 -1.95 18.50
C GLY A 41 -5.27 -2.36 17.31
N GLY A 42 -4.75 -2.34 16.08
CA GLY A 42 -5.45 -2.82 14.87
C GLY A 42 -6.57 -1.90 14.34
N ARG A 43 -6.79 -0.72 14.93
CA ARG A 43 -7.93 0.16 14.57
C ARG A 43 -7.75 0.95 13.27
N HIS A 44 -6.52 1.15 12.81
CA HIS A 44 -6.23 1.95 11.63
C HIS A 44 -5.09 1.33 10.82
N ILE A 45 -5.13 1.56 9.52
CA ILE A 45 -4.02 1.30 8.61
C ILE A 45 -3.48 2.65 8.16
N ALA A 46 -2.17 2.84 8.27
CA ALA A 46 -1.49 4.00 7.70
C ALA A 46 -0.69 3.57 6.47
N ALA A 47 -0.66 4.43 5.46
CA ALA A 47 0.12 4.20 4.27
C ALA A 47 0.70 5.51 3.74
N ILE A 48 1.94 5.47 3.25
CA ILE A 48 2.46 6.52 2.39
C ILE A 48 1.91 6.25 0.99
N VAL A 49 1.12 7.19 0.49
CA VAL A 49 0.42 7.10 -0.79
C VAL A 49 1.04 8.06 -1.80
N ARG A 50 1.07 7.63 -3.05
CA ARG A 50 1.46 8.49 -4.18
C ARG A 50 0.50 9.68 -4.25
N GLY A 51 1.01 10.88 -4.02
CA GLY A 51 0.23 12.10 -4.25
C GLY A 51 0.56 12.77 -5.58
N ARG A 52 -0.01 13.95 -5.80
CA ARG A 52 0.30 14.81 -6.96
C ARG A 52 0.54 16.22 -6.42
N PRO A 53 1.77 16.75 -6.40
CA PRO A 53 3.03 16.16 -6.88
C PRO A 53 3.75 15.26 -5.86
N HIS A 54 3.52 15.45 -4.55
CA HIS A 54 4.29 14.80 -3.49
C HIS A 54 3.53 13.68 -2.78
N ASP A 55 4.28 12.70 -2.29
CA ASP A 55 3.76 11.57 -1.53
C ASP A 55 3.32 12.00 -0.15
N ALA A 56 2.23 11.40 0.33
CA ALA A 56 1.53 11.84 1.50
C ALA A 56 1.16 10.69 2.40
N LEU A 57 0.84 10.99 3.66
CA LEU A 57 0.37 10.01 4.60
C LEU A 57 -1.15 9.92 4.53
N ALA A 58 -1.68 8.73 4.36
CA ALA A 58 -3.10 8.43 4.45
C ALA A 58 -3.38 7.48 5.61
N VAL A 59 -4.54 7.63 6.21
CA VAL A 59 -5.06 6.73 7.24
C VAL A 59 -6.38 6.17 6.75
N ILE A 60 -6.52 4.85 6.88
CA ILE A 60 -7.65 4.06 6.40
C ILE A 60 -8.22 3.30 7.59
N ASP A 61 -9.54 3.35 7.71
CA ASP A 61 -10.31 2.50 8.61
C ASP A 61 -10.47 1.11 7.96
N PRO A 62 -10.01 0.02 8.60
CA PRO A 62 -9.98 -1.31 8.00
C PRO A 62 -11.37 -1.92 7.80
N ASP A 63 -12.36 -1.52 8.59
CA ASP A 63 -13.72 -2.09 8.55
C ASP A 63 -14.54 -1.47 7.42
N THR A 64 -14.53 -0.15 7.35
CA THR A 64 -15.28 0.62 6.34
C THR A 64 -14.50 0.76 5.03
N LYS A 65 -13.18 0.53 5.05
CA LYS A 65 -12.24 0.84 3.97
C LYS A 65 -12.22 2.32 3.58
N ALA A 66 -12.86 3.17 4.40
CA ALA A 66 -12.83 4.60 4.23
C ALA A 66 -11.46 5.11 4.68
N GLY A 67 -10.85 5.95 3.87
CA GLY A 67 -9.54 6.50 4.18
C GLY A 67 -9.35 7.87 3.58
N GLY A 68 -8.50 8.65 4.24
CA GLY A 68 -8.22 10.01 3.86
C GLY A 68 -6.74 10.29 3.97
N ARG A 69 -6.26 11.12 3.05
CA ARG A 69 -4.94 11.73 3.14
C ARG A 69 -4.94 12.73 4.30
N ILE A 70 -4.01 12.58 5.24
CA ILE A 70 -3.89 13.42 6.44
C ILE A 70 -2.76 14.46 6.35
N THR A 71 -1.94 14.40 5.30
CA THR A 71 -0.90 15.42 5.01
C THR A 71 -1.07 16.02 3.61
N ASN A 72 -0.67 17.28 3.42
CA ASN A 72 -0.75 17.97 2.13
C ASN A 72 0.42 18.93 1.93
N PHE A 73 1.64 18.40 1.97
CA PHE A 73 2.85 19.17 1.72
C PHE A 73 2.94 19.56 0.23
N VAL A 74 3.42 20.78 -0.03
CA VAL A 74 3.51 21.36 -1.38
C VAL A 74 4.90 21.22 -2.00
N ASP A 75 5.90 20.92 -1.17
CA ASP A 75 7.32 20.96 -1.49
C ASP A 75 8.11 19.80 -0.85
N ALA A 76 7.42 18.80 -0.27
CA ALA A 76 8.07 17.66 0.37
C ALA A 76 7.21 16.39 0.31
N ASP A 77 7.87 15.25 0.18
CA ASP A 77 7.26 13.91 0.27
C ASP A 77 7.33 13.39 1.70
N VAL A 78 6.29 12.71 2.16
CA VAL A 78 6.41 11.88 3.37
C VAL A 78 7.28 10.66 3.04
N THR A 79 8.39 10.49 3.75
CA THR A 79 9.40 9.46 3.44
C THR A 79 9.34 8.24 4.36
N ARG A 80 8.84 8.42 5.58
CA ARG A 80 8.69 7.35 6.60
C ARG A 80 7.67 7.78 7.64
N PHE A 81 6.99 6.82 8.24
CA PHE A 81 6.22 7.03 9.48
C PHE A 81 6.42 5.89 10.48
N ILE A 82 6.04 6.13 11.73
CA ILE A 82 5.86 5.12 12.78
C ILE A 82 4.61 5.43 13.59
N TRP A 83 3.93 4.38 14.07
CA TRP A 83 2.86 4.53 15.04
C TRP A 83 3.43 4.76 16.44
N LEU A 84 2.94 5.80 17.13
CA LEU A 84 3.21 6.00 18.55
C LEU A 84 2.13 5.36 19.43
N ASN A 85 0.90 5.32 18.92
CA ASN A 85 -0.26 4.61 19.49
C ASN A 85 -1.38 4.58 18.43
N ASP A 86 -2.55 4.05 18.78
CA ASP A 86 -3.72 3.94 17.89
C ASP A 86 -4.23 5.24 17.25
N ARG A 87 -3.75 6.41 17.71
CA ARG A 87 -4.24 7.72 17.29
C ARG A 87 -3.14 8.69 16.91
N ARG A 88 -1.87 8.29 17.02
CA ARG A 88 -0.72 9.20 16.81
C ARG A 88 0.34 8.55 15.97
N LEU A 89 0.84 9.32 15.01
CA LEU A 89 1.90 8.98 14.09
C LEU A 89 3.02 10.00 14.24
N LEU A 90 4.27 9.54 14.13
CA LEU A 90 5.42 10.37 13.84
C LEU A 90 5.85 10.08 12.40
N PHE A 91 6.22 11.11 11.64
CA PHE A 91 6.64 10.95 10.24
C PHE A 91 7.71 11.96 9.84
N ALA A 92 8.53 11.64 8.83
CA ALA A 92 9.46 12.58 8.20
C ALA A 92 8.91 13.02 6.87
N VAL A 93 9.41 14.17 6.48
CA VAL A 93 9.31 14.70 5.14
C VAL A 93 10.70 14.92 4.56
N GLY A 94 10.79 14.88 3.24
CA GLY A 94 12.00 15.19 2.46
C GLY A 94 11.71 14.98 0.98
N ASP A 95 12.72 15.05 0.12
CA ASP A 95 12.54 14.68 -1.28
C ASP A 95 12.76 13.17 -1.44
N ALA A 96 11.69 12.45 -1.81
CA ALA A 96 11.75 11.00 -1.98
C ALA A 96 12.49 10.57 -3.26
N TYR A 97 12.73 11.48 -4.20
CA TYR A 97 13.27 11.23 -5.54
C TYR A 97 14.51 12.05 -5.88
N GLU A 98 15.00 12.84 -4.93
CA GLU A 98 16.31 13.48 -5.02
C GLU A 98 17.40 12.45 -5.41
N PRO A 99 18.30 12.81 -6.36
CA PRO A 99 19.46 12.00 -6.68
C PRO A 99 20.24 11.68 -5.41
N LEU A 100 20.66 10.42 -5.26
CA LEU A 100 21.36 9.95 -4.05
C LEU A 100 22.61 10.78 -3.69
N GLY A 101 23.22 11.48 -4.66
CA GLY A 101 24.36 12.37 -4.42
C GLY A 101 24.03 13.65 -3.65
N ASP A 102 22.79 14.13 -3.73
CA ASP A 102 22.36 15.39 -3.12
C ASP A 102 21.55 15.16 -1.83
N ARG A 103 21.18 13.91 -1.55
CA ARG A 103 20.42 13.55 -0.36
C ARG A 103 21.28 13.76 0.88
N CYS A 104 21.04 14.85 1.59
CA CYS A 104 21.36 14.93 3.02
C CYS A 104 20.32 14.08 3.77
N SER A 105 20.31 12.76 3.54
CA SER A 105 19.44 11.88 4.30
C SER A 105 19.96 11.86 5.73
N SER A 106 19.37 12.67 6.60
CA SER A 106 19.37 12.36 8.01
C SER A 106 18.56 11.08 8.15
N GLY A 107 19.26 9.94 8.03
CA GLY A 107 18.75 8.71 8.60
C GLY A 107 18.30 9.04 10.01
N TRP A 108 17.06 8.69 10.31
CA TRP A 108 16.56 8.74 11.66
C TRP A 108 17.47 7.96 12.60
#